data_AF-A0AAD8INK3-F1
#
_entry.id   AF-A0AAD8INK3-F1
#
_cell.length_a   1.000
_cell.length_b   1.000
_cell.length_c   1.000
_cell.angle_alpha   90.00
_cell.angle_beta   90.00
_cell.angle_gamma   90.00
#
_symmetry.space_group_name_H-M   'P 1'
#
loop_
_entity.id
_entity.type
_entity.pdbx_description
1 polymer ?
#
loop_
_entity_poly.entity_id
_entity_poly.type
_entity_poly.pdbx_seq_one_letter_code
_entity_poly.pdbx_strand_id
1 'polypeptide(L)'
;MSDINSESQSIMARDHKMNGHGSNKLAKYAGFIEVVLRFILFLTTLAPVLLLATSKQTVFFRLPFPPYGMSASAKFTSIPALVFEISALSAACLYSIITGLLSIYSYMMGINRSAKLMFSIFVMDLLLVGMVAAAGGAGGEAAYIGLRGNKSARWPKICTAYDTFCLHVGFSCLTSIFADTALIFLIILYVLTLSP
;
A
#
# COMPACT_ATOMS: atom_id res chain seq x y z
N MET A 1 46.36 34.20 -24.13
CA MET A 1 45.49 34.40 -22.94
C MET A 1 43.99 34.31 -23.28
N SER A 2 43.57 34.54 -24.52
CA SER A 2 42.16 34.54 -24.97
C SER A 2 41.58 33.14 -25.26
N ASP A 3 42.39 32.16 -25.68
CA ASP A 3 41.90 30.81 -26.05
C ASP A 3 41.38 29.99 -24.85
N ILE A 4 41.98 30.16 -23.67
CA ILE A 4 41.63 29.42 -22.44
C ILE A 4 40.18 29.72 -22.00
N ASN A 5 39.70 30.95 -22.25
CA ASN A 5 38.35 31.35 -21.88
C ASN A 5 37.28 30.75 -22.81
N SER A 6 37.61 30.62 -24.11
CA SER A 6 36.72 29.99 -25.11
C SER A 6 36.52 28.50 -24.84
N GLU A 7 37.62 27.80 -24.52
CA GLU A 7 37.59 26.36 -24.24
C GLU A 7 36.80 26.08 -22.95
N SER A 8 37.02 26.84 -21.88
CA SER A 8 36.31 26.70 -20.61
C SER A 8 34.80 26.97 -20.71
N GLN A 9 34.38 27.95 -21.53
CA GLN A 9 32.96 28.22 -21.81
C GLN A 9 32.31 27.06 -22.59
N SER A 10 33.05 26.45 -23.53
CA SER A 10 32.58 25.30 -24.31
C SER A 10 32.41 24.02 -23.47
N ILE A 11 33.25 23.84 -22.43
CA ILE A 11 33.17 22.70 -21.51
C ILE A 11 31.98 22.89 -20.57
N MET A 12 31.82 24.07 -19.96
CA MET A 12 30.66 24.41 -19.13
C MET A 12 29.32 24.23 -19.89
N ALA A 13 29.24 24.70 -21.14
CA ALA A 13 28.05 24.54 -21.96
C ALA A 13 27.77 23.06 -22.33
N ARG A 14 28.82 22.25 -22.53
CA ARG A 14 28.70 20.81 -22.79
C ARG A 14 28.26 20.05 -21.54
N ASP A 15 28.81 20.37 -20.37
CA ASP A 15 28.39 19.81 -19.08
C ASP A 15 26.93 20.15 -18.76
N HIS A 16 26.53 21.41 -18.94
CA HIS A 16 25.15 21.83 -18.71
C HIS A 16 24.16 21.14 -19.68
N LYS A 17 24.58 20.87 -20.92
CA LYS A 17 23.75 20.18 -21.93
C LYS A 17 23.67 18.67 -21.68
N MET A 18 24.76 18.03 -21.24
CA MET A 18 24.74 16.61 -20.84
C MET A 18 23.95 16.40 -19.55
N ASN A 19 24.14 17.25 -18.53
CA ASN A 19 23.37 17.20 -17.29
C ASN A 19 21.89 17.52 -17.52
N GLY A 20 21.58 18.48 -18.40
CA GLY A 20 20.20 18.77 -18.80
C GLY A 20 19.54 17.59 -19.51
N HIS A 21 20.21 16.94 -20.47
CA HIS A 21 19.64 15.80 -21.18
C HIS A 21 19.46 14.56 -20.30
N GLY A 22 20.41 14.31 -19.38
CA GLY A 22 20.32 13.23 -18.38
C GLY A 22 19.21 13.47 -17.36
N SER A 23 19.11 14.68 -16.82
CA SER A 23 18.10 15.08 -15.83
C SER A 23 16.68 14.99 -16.39
N ASN A 24 16.46 15.41 -17.65
CA ASN A 24 15.16 15.30 -18.31
C ASN A 24 14.71 13.85 -18.52
N LYS A 25 15.64 12.93 -18.80
CA LYS A 25 15.33 11.49 -18.90
C LYS A 25 15.00 10.91 -17.52
N LEU A 26 15.82 11.21 -16.51
CA LEU A 26 15.63 10.71 -15.14
C LEU A 26 14.26 11.12 -14.58
N ALA A 27 13.88 12.39 -14.73
CA ALA A 27 12.58 12.91 -14.28
C ALA A 27 11.40 12.20 -14.98
N LYS A 28 11.54 11.90 -16.28
CA LYS A 28 10.51 11.17 -17.04
C LYS A 28 10.37 9.72 -16.56
N TYR A 29 11.49 9.03 -16.29
CA TYR A 29 11.48 7.68 -15.73
C TYR A 29 10.92 7.67 -14.31
N ALA A 30 11.32 8.61 -13.45
CA ALA A 30 10.80 8.74 -12.09
C ALA A 30 9.28 8.94 -12.10
N GLY A 31 8.76 9.82 -12.96
CA GLY A 31 7.31 10.01 -13.12
C GLY A 31 6.59 8.76 -13.64
N PHE A 32 7.17 8.02 -14.59
CA PHE A 32 6.60 6.76 -15.06
C PHE A 32 6.57 5.69 -13.95
N ILE A 33 7.68 5.51 -13.23
CA ILE A 33 7.79 4.55 -12.13
C ILE A 33 6.78 4.92 -11.02
N GLU A 34 6.67 6.21 -10.67
CA GLU A 34 5.69 6.68 -9.68
C GLU A 34 4.25 6.31 -10.07
N VAL A 35 3.86 6.54 -11.33
CA VAL A 35 2.52 6.16 -11.83
C VAL A 35 2.30 4.65 -11.72
N VAL A 36 3.28 3.84 -12.10
CA VAL A 36 3.19 2.38 -12.02
C VAL A 36 3.07 1.91 -10.57
N LEU A 37 3.87 2.45 -9.64
CA LEU A 37 3.80 2.10 -8.23
C LEU A 37 2.47 2.50 -7.59
N ARG A 38 1.93 3.68 -7.93
CA ARG A 38 0.60 4.13 -7.48
C ARG A 38 -0.49 3.19 -7.98
N PHE A 39 -0.39 2.74 -9.23
CA PHE A 39 -1.33 1.77 -9.79
C PHE A 39 -1.24 0.41 -9.09
N ILE A 40 -0.03 -0.09 -8.82
CA ILE A 40 0.18 -1.32 -8.04
C ILE A 40 -0.43 -1.16 -6.64
N LEU A 41 -0.15 -0.05 -5.95
CA LEU A 41 -0.69 0.25 -4.63
C LEU A 41 -2.22 0.27 -4.60
N PHE A 42 -2.85 0.83 -5.65
CA PHE A 42 -4.29 0.82 -5.79
C PHE A 42 -4.84 -0.61 -5.91
N LEU A 43 -4.22 -1.47 -6.74
CA LEU A 43 -4.66 -2.85 -6.89
C LEU A 43 -4.46 -3.67 -5.61
N THR A 44 -3.32 -3.50 -4.93
CA THR A 44 -3.00 -4.24 -3.70
C THR A 44 -3.83 -3.79 -2.50
N THR A 45 -4.39 -2.59 -2.51
CA THR A 45 -5.33 -2.11 -1.46
C THR A 45 -6.79 -2.40 -1.81
N LEU A 46 -7.16 -2.37 -3.10
CA LEU A 46 -8.53 -2.65 -3.55
C LEU A 46 -8.89 -4.14 -3.40
N ALA A 47 -8.01 -5.04 -3.83
CA ALA A 47 -8.24 -6.48 -3.78
C ALA A 47 -8.58 -7.00 -2.36
N PRO A 48 -7.80 -6.71 -1.30
CA PRO A 48 -8.13 -7.13 0.06
C PRO A 48 -9.41 -6.48 0.58
N VAL A 49 -9.65 -5.19 0.29
CA VAL A 49 -10.89 -4.52 0.69
C VAL A 49 -12.10 -5.23 0.10
N LEU A 50 -12.06 -5.58 -1.19
CA LEU A 50 -13.15 -6.31 -1.83
C LEU A 50 -13.31 -7.71 -1.25
N LEU A 51 -12.22 -8.45 -1.07
CA LEU A 51 -12.28 -9.81 -0.53
C LEU A 51 -12.81 -9.83 0.90
N LEU A 52 -12.32 -8.95 1.78
CA LEU A 52 -12.77 -8.84 3.16
C LEU A 52 -14.19 -8.27 3.28
N ALA A 53 -14.59 -7.33 2.41
CA ALA A 53 -15.94 -6.77 2.43
C ALA A 53 -17.01 -7.73 1.87
N THR A 54 -16.65 -8.51 0.85
CA THR A 54 -17.56 -9.49 0.22
C THR A 54 -17.64 -10.79 0.99
N SER A 55 -16.61 -11.12 1.78
CA SER A 55 -16.68 -12.33 2.59
C SER A 55 -17.67 -12.13 3.72
N LYS A 56 -18.79 -12.84 3.60
CA LYS A 56 -19.77 -13.00 4.66
C LYS A 56 -19.89 -14.49 4.84
N GLN A 57 -19.23 -15.05 5.86
CA GLN A 57 -19.31 -16.48 6.12
C GLN A 57 -20.07 -16.75 7.43
N THR A 58 -21.35 -17.07 7.27
CA THR A 58 -22.18 -17.66 8.32
C THR A 58 -21.96 -19.17 8.32
N VAL A 59 -21.41 -19.75 9.39
CA VAL A 59 -21.48 -21.21 9.59
C VAL A 59 -22.45 -21.53 10.72
N PHE A 60 -23.11 -22.67 10.62
CA PHE A 60 -23.98 -23.21 11.65
C PHE A 60 -23.19 -24.21 12.50
N PHE A 61 -23.25 -24.10 13.82
CA PHE A 61 -22.74 -25.13 14.72
C PHE A 61 -23.91 -25.80 15.43
N ARG A 62 -23.90 -27.14 15.39
CA ARG A 62 -24.82 -27.97 16.15
C ARG A 62 -24.30 -28.09 17.58
N LEU A 63 -25.04 -27.53 18.53
CA LEU A 63 -24.73 -27.69 19.96
C LEU A 63 -25.23 -29.04 20.45
N PRO A 64 -24.48 -29.74 21.32
CA PRO A 64 -24.96 -30.96 21.97
C PRO A 64 -26.04 -30.70 23.04
N PHE A 65 -26.33 -29.43 23.36
CA PHE A 65 -27.31 -29.00 24.36
C PHE A 65 -28.27 -27.95 23.77
N PRO A 66 -29.55 -27.88 24.23
CA PRO A 66 -30.51 -26.92 23.73
C PRO A 66 -30.11 -25.45 24.01
N PRO A 67 -30.30 -24.53 23.05
CA PRO A 67 -30.90 -24.74 21.73
C PRO A 67 -29.94 -25.52 20.81
N TYR A 68 -30.46 -26.56 20.15
CA TYR A 68 -29.74 -27.58 19.35
C TYR A 68 -29.00 -27.05 18.10
N GLY A 69 -28.81 -25.74 18.03
CA GLY A 69 -28.04 -25.04 17.01
C GLY A 69 -27.86 -23.59 17.42
N MET A 70 -26.63 -23.10 17.35
CA MET A 70 -26.34 -21.68 17.28
C MET A 70 -25.68 -21.42 15.93
N SER A 71 -26.18 -20.44 15.20
CA SER A 71 -25.45 -19.84 14.10
C SER A 71 -24.64 -18.68 14.69
N ALA A 72 -23.39 -18.89 15.12
CA ALA A 72 -22.51 -17.72 15.19
C ALA A 72 -21.93 -17.48 13.80
N SER A 73 -22.42 -16.38 13.25
CA SER A 73 -21.88 -15.77 12.07
C SER A 73 -20.48 -15.23 12.42
N ALA A 74 -19.43 -15.81 11.86
CA ALA A 74 -18.14 -15.14 11.80
C ALA A 74 -18.25 -14.01 10.77
N LYS A 75 -18.66 -12.82 11.22
CA LYS A 75 -18.62 -11.59 10.42
C LYS A 75 -17.27 -10.91 10.64
N PHE A 76 -16.72 -10.29 9.60
CA PHE A 76 -15.55 -9.42 9.70
C PHE A 76 -15.75 -8.29 10.72
N THR A 77 -16.99 -7.81 10.87
CA THR A 77 -17.37 -6.80 11.87
C THR A 77 -17.24 -7.27 13.32
N SER A 78 -17.16 -8.57 13.57
CA SER A 78 -17.02 -9.12 14.92
C SER A 78 -15.56 -9.15 15.39
N ILE A 79 -14.60 -8.99 14.48
CA ILE A 79 -13.17 -9.03 14.79
C ILE A 79 -12.61 -7.61 14.60
N PRO A 80 -12.33 -6.87 15.69
CA PRO A 80 -11.92 -5.47 15.60
C PRO A 80 -10.63 -5.27 14.79
N ALA A 81 -9.73 -6.26 14.80
CA ALA A 81 -8.50 -6.23 14.01
C ALA A 81 -8.76 -6.17 12.49
N LEU A 82 -9.71 -6.96 11.99
CA LEU A 82 -10.05 -6.98 10.56
C LEU A 82 -10.81 -5.72 10.15
N VAL A 83 -11.64 -5.16 11.04
CA VAL A 83 -12.28 -3.86 10.80
C VAL A 83 -11.23 -2.75 10.67
N PHE A 84 -10.21 -2.77 11.55
CA PHE A 84 -9.10 -1.83 11.47
C PHE A 84 -8.32 -1.98 10.15
N GLU A 85 -7.98 -3.21 9.75
CA GLU A 85 -7.32 -3.52 8.46
C GLU A 85 -8.11 -2.97 7.26
N ILE A 86 -9.40 -3.27 7.16
CA ILE A 86 -10.26 -2.77 6.05
C ILE A 86 -10.33 -1.24 6.06
N SER A 87 -10.45 -0.62 7.23
CA SER A 87 -10.52 0.84 7.34
C SER A 87 -9.24 1.52 6.86
N ALA A 88 -8.08 0.97 7.21
CA ALA A 88 -6.78 1.48 6.78
C ALA A 88 -6.58 1.29 5.27
N LEU A 89 -6.87 0.11 4.74
CA LEU A 89 -6.75 -0.19 3.31
C LEU A 89 -7.72 0.65 2.46
N SER A 90 -8.92 0.96 2.98
CA SER A 90 -9.87 1.85 2.31
C SER A 90 -9.35 3.28 2.22
N ALA A 91 -8.78 3.82 3.30
CA ALA A 91 -8.14 5.13 3.30
C ALA A 91 -6.95 5.17 2.31
N ALA A 92 -6.13 4.11 2.30
CA ALA A 92 -5.01 3.96 1.38
C ALA A 92 -5.46 3.90 -0.08
N CYS A 93 -6.55 3.19 -0.37
CA CYS A 93 -7.13 3.09 -1.70
C CYS A 93 -7.61 4.45 -2.22
N LEU A 94 -8.41 5.19 -1.43
CA LEU A 94 -8.87 6.53 -1.78
C LEU A 94 -7.69 7.49 -2.02
N TYR A 95 -6.71 7.46 -1.13
CA TYR A 95 -5.52 8.29 -1.26
C TYR A 95 -4.70 7.94 -2.51
N SER A 96 -4.55 6.65 -2.84
CA SER A 96 -3.85 6.18 -4.05
C SER A 96 -4.55 6.64 -5.33
N ILE A 97 -5.90 6.65 -5.37
CA ILE A 97 -6.65 7.18 -6.51
C ILE A 97 -6.34 8.67 -6.71
N ILE A 98 -6.44 9.47 -5.64
CA ILE A 98 -6.22 10.91 -5.71
C ILE A 98 -4.78 11.19 -6.19
N THR A 99 -3.78 10.65 -5.48
CA THR A 99 -2.37 10.86 -5.83
C THR A 99 -1.96 10.24 -7.17
N GLY A 100 -2.56 9.12 -7.56
CA GLY A 100 -2.38 8.50 -8.86
C GLY A 100 -2.90 9.37 -10.00
N LEU A 101 -4.10 9.95 -9.87
CA LEU A 101 -4.65 10.90 -10.84
C LEU A 101 -3.79 12.16 -10.95
N LEU A 102 -3.32 12.70 -9.82
CA LEU A 102 -2.38 13.83 -9.82
C LEU A 102 -1.07 13.47 -10.53
N SER A 103 -0.53 12.27 -10.30
CA SER A 103 0.71 11.79 -10.92
C SER A 103 0.54 11.61 -12.43
N ILE A 104 -0.54 10.96 -12.87
CA ILE A 104 -0.87 10.78 -14.29
C ILE A 104 -1.06 12.13 -14.98
N TYR A 105 -1.80 13.04 -14.35
CA TYR A 105 -2.02 14.39 -14.89
C TYR A 105 -0.69 15.14 -15.06
N SER A 106 0.17 15.12 -14.05
CA SER A 106 1.49 15.77 -14.12
C SER A 106 2.38 15.15 -15.20
N TYR A 107 2.34 13.82 -15.37
CA TYR A 107 3.10 13.10 -16.39
C TYR A 107 2.60 13.42 -17.81
N MET A 108 1.28 13.45 -18.03
CA MET A 108 0.69 13.74 -19.34
C MET A 108 0.88 15.20 -19.76
N MET A 109 0.72 16.13 -18.83
CA MET A 109 0.84 17.57 -19.12
C MET A 109 2.28 18.09 -19.04
N GLY A 110 3.23 17.26 -18.58
CA GLY A 110 4.63 17.69 -18.37
C GLY A 110 4.77 18.81 -17.33
N ILE A 111 3.82 18.91 -16.40
CA ILE A 111 3.79 19.96 -15.38
C ILE A 111 4.71 19.54 -14.24
N ASN A 112 5.71 20.37 -13.95
CA ASN A 112 6.57 20.19 -12.79
C ASN A 112 5.78 20.46 -11.51
N ARG A 113 5.69 19.46 -10.62
CA ARG A 113 5.09 19.62 -9.30
C ARG A 113 5.99 20.52 -8.44
N SER A 114 5.36 21.42 -7.68
CA SER A 114 6.08 22.22 -6.69
C SER A 114 6.73 21.30 -5.65
N ALA A 115 7.95 21.63 -5.21
CA ALA A 115 8.66 20.90 -4.15
C ALA A 115 7.81 20.76 -2.87
N LYS A 116 6.98 21.77 -2.56
CA LYS A 116 6.03 21.72 -1.43
C LYS A 116 4.98 20.61 -1.58
N LEU A 117 4.44 20.44 -2.79
CA LEU A 117 3.45 19.39 -3.07
C LEU A 117 4.10 18.00 -3.01
N MET A 118 5.29 17.84 -3.59
CA MET A 118 6.05 16.58 -3.53
C MET A 118 6.35 16.18 -2.07
N PHE A 119 6.80 17.14 -1.25
CA PHE A 119 7.06 16.90 0.17
C PHE A 119 5.78 16.54 0.94
N SER A 120 4.66 17.20 0.65
CA SER A 120 3.37 16.86 1.28
C SER A 120 2.91 15.44 0.92
N ILE A 121 3.11 15.00 -0.32
CA ILE A 121 2.78 13.63 -0.74
C ILE A 121 3.70 12.63 -0.02
N PHE A 122 5.00 12.91 0.04
CA PHE A 122 5.97 12.09 0.77
C PHE A 122 5.61 11.88 2.25
N VAL A 123 5.24 12.94 2.97
CA VAL A 123 4.84 12.83 4.38
C VAL A 123 3.57 11.99 4.53
N MET A 124 2.61 12.16 3.63
CA MET A 124 1.37 11.38 3.66
C MET A 124 1.60 9.90 3.34
N ASP A 125 2.49 9.57 2.39
CA ASP A 125 2.90 8.19 2.11
C ASP A 125 3.57 7.55 3.34
N LEU A 126 4.40 8.31 4.07
CA LEU A 126 5.03 7.84 5.31
C LEU A 126 4.02 7.55 6.42
N LEU A 127 2.99 8.38 6.56
CA LEU A 127 1.88 8.12 7.48
C LEU A 127 1.08 6.88 7.05
N LEU A 128 0.88 6.72 5.74
CA LEU A 128 0.09 5.63 5.20
C LEU A 128 0.76 4.27 5.37
N VAL A 129 2.08 4.17 5.14
CA VAL A 129 2.82 2.91 5.38
C VAL A 129 2.79 2.52 6.85
N GLY A 130 2.89 3.48 7.77
CA GLY A 130 2.78 3.21 9.20
C GLY A 130 1.38 2.69 9.57
N MET A 131 0.34 3.29 9.01
CA MET A 131 -1.06 2.89 9.24
C MET A 131 -1.35 1.49 8.68
N VAL A 132 -0.95 1.22 7.43
CA VAL A 132 -1.18 -0.07 6.76
C VAL A 132 -0.36 -1.18 7.43
N ALA A 133 0.90 -0.94 7.77
CA ALA A 133 1.72 -1.92 8.49
C ALA A 133 1.15 -2.25 9.88
N ALA A 134 0.70 -1.25 10.63
CA ALA A 134 0.07 -1.48 11.93
C ALA A 134 -1.24 -2.28 11.81
N ALA A 135 -2.06 -1.96 10.80
CA ALA A 135 -3.33 -2.64 10.57
C ALA A 135 -3.13 -4.07 10.06
N GLY A 136 -2.19 -4.29 9.14
CA GLY A 136 -1.78 -5.60 8.66
C GLY A 136 -1.15 -6.46 9.78
N GLY A 137 -0.40 -5.86 10.69
CA GLY A 137 0.12 -6.54 11.88
C GLY A 137 -0.99 -7.04 12.81
N ALA A 138 -1.97 -6.20 13.11
CA ALA A 138 -3.14 -6.58 13.91
C ALA A 138 -3.99 -7.67 13.24
N GLY A 139 -4.23 -7.53 11.93
CA GLY A 139 -4.92 -8.52 11.12
C GLY A 139 -4.18 -9.86 11.08
N GLY A 140 -2.86 -9.82 10.90
CA GLY A 140 -1.98 -10.98 10.89
C GLY A 140 -1.93 -11.71 12.24
N GLU A 141 -1.91 -10.99 13.36
CA GLU A 141 -2.02 -11.60 14.68
C GLU A 141 -3.36 -12.30 14.87
N ALA A 142 -4.47 -11.63 14.51
CA ALA A 142 -5.80 -12.23 14.58
C ALA A 142 -5.89 -13.51 13.71
N ALA A 143 -5.30 -13.49 12.52
CA ALA A 143 -5.20 -14.64 11.63
C ALA A 143 -4.38 -15.78 12.24
N TYR A 144 -3.24 -15.47 12.86
CA TYR A 144 -2.37 -16.45 13.52
C TYR A 144 -3.07 -17.16 14.67
N ILE A 145 -3.75 -16.40 15.53
CA ILE A 145 -4.53 -16.96 16.64
C ILE A 145 -5.66 -17.86 16.09
N GLY A 146 -6.32 -17.44 15.00
CA GLY A 146 -7.37 -18.21 14.32
C GLY A 146 -6.90 -19.54 13.72
N LEU A 147 -5.66 -19.59 13.19
CA LEU A 147 -5.06 -20.77 12.60
C LEU A 147 -4.57 -21.77 13.66
N ARG A 148 -3.83 -21.27 14.66
CA ARG A 148 -3.16 -22.14 15.64
C ARG A 148 -4.11 -22.59 16.75
N GLY A 149 -5.05 -21.72 17.16
CA GLY A 149 -5.84 -21.90 18.37
C GLY A 149 -4.98 -21.90 19.63
N ASN A 150 -5.60 -21.77 20.81
CA ASN A 150 -4.90 -21.87 22.09
C ASN A 150 -5.73 -22.68 23.09
N LYS A 151 -5.23 -23.87 23.45
CA LYS A 151 -5.90 -24.77 24.40
C LYS A 151 -6.02 -24.13 25.79
N SER A 152 -5.00 -23.38 26.24
CA SER A 152 -5.00 -22.73 27.55
C SER A 152 -6.03 -21.59 27.64
N ALA A 153 -6.27 -20.89 26.52
CA ALA A 153 -7.31 -19.88 26.40
C ALA A 153 -8.69 -20.44 25.98
N ARG A 154 -8.82 -21.78 25.89
CA ARG A 154 -10.00 -22.48 25.34
C ARG A 154 -10.45 -21.96 23.96
N TRP A 155 -9.49 -21.50 23.15
CA TRP A 155 -9.74 -20.96 21.82
C TRP A 155 -9.55 -22.07 20.76
N PRO A 156 -10.62 -22.56 20.13
CA PRO A 156 -10.51 -23.62 19.12
C PRO A 156 -9.91 -23.09 17.81
N LYS A 157 -9.42 -23.98 16.95
CA LYS A 157 -8.96 -23.62 15.60
C LYS A 157 -10.16 -23.23 14.75
N ILE A 158 -10.21 -21.98 14.31
CA ILE A 158 -11.34 -21.43 13.55
C ILE A 158 -11.15 -21.70 12.05
N CYS A 159 -9.93 -21.61 11.55
CA CYS A 159 -9.65 -21.78 10.11
C CYS A 159 -10.01 -23.17 9.57
N THR A 160 -10.07 -24.22 10.41
CA THR A 160 -10.55 -25.55 9.99
C THR A 160 -12.05 -25.59 9.69
N ALA A 161 -12.84 -24.71 10.32
CA ALA A 161 -14.28 -24.61 10.10
C ALA A 161 -14.65 -23.54 9.05
N TYR A 162 -13.80 -22.53 8.86
CA TYR A 162 -14.02 -21.39 7.96
C TYR A 162 -12.87 -21.21 6.97
N ASP A 163 -12.64 -22.22 6.14
CA ASP A 163 -11.48 -22.29 5.25
C ASP A 163 -11.44 -21.10 4.25
N THR A 164 -12.56 -20.79 3.60
CA THR A 164 -12.65 -19.67 2.64
C THR A 164 -12.41 -18.30 3.28
N PHE A 165 -13.01 -18.03 4.43
CA PHE A 165 -12.76 -16.81 5.21
C PHE A 165 -11.29 -16.69 5.60
N CYS A 166 -10.68 -17.77 6.10
CA CYS A 166 -9.30 -17.76 6.52
C CYS A 166 -8.34 -17.58 5.33
N LEU A 167 -8.68 -18.14 4.16
CA LEU A 167 -7.96 -17.90 2.91
C LEU A 167 -8.04 -16.44 2.47
N HIS A 168 -9.20 -15.79 2.56
CA HIS A 168 -9.33 -14.36 2.26
C HIS A 168 -8.56 -13.47 3.23
N VAL A 169 -8.57 -13.78 4.53
CA VAL A 169 -7.75 -13.06 5.52
C VAL A 169 -6.26 -13.24 5.24
N GLY A 170 -5.83 -14.47 4.94
CA GLY A 170 -4.45 -14.75 4.57
C GLY A 170 -4.02 -14.00 3.30
N PHE A 171 -4.87 -13.98 2.28
CA PHE A 171 -4.63 -13.20 1.07
C PHE A 171 -4.55 -11.70 1.38
N SER A 172 -5.40 -11.19 2.26
CA SER A 172 -5.37 -9.79 2.68
C SER A 172 -4.06 -9.40 3.35
N CYS A 173 -3.57 -10.23 4.28
CA CYS A 173 -2.29 -10.03 4.93
C CYS A 173 -1.15 -10.00 3.91
N LEU A 174 -1.15 -10.93 2.94
CA LEU A 174 -0.15 -10.95 1.87
C LEU A 174 -0.20 -9.66 1.05
N THR A 175 -1.38 -9.24 0.59
CA THR A 175 -1.51 -8.01 -0.21
C THR A 175 -1.16 -6.74 0.56
N SER A 176 -1.37 -6.71 1.88
CA SER A 176 -0.96 -5.59 2.74
C SER A 176 0.57 -5.45 2.78
N ILE A 177 1.32 -6.56 2.87
CA ILE A 177 2.79 -6.54 2.79
C ILE A 177 3.27 -6.01 1.42
N PHE A 178 2.61 -6.39 0.34
CA PHE A 178 2.91 -5.84 -0.99
C PHE A 178 2.58 -4.35 -1.09
N ALA A 179 1.50 -3.88 -0.46
CA ALA A 179 1.15 -2.47 -0.39
C ALA A 179 2.21 -1.66 0.39
N ASP A 180 2.64 -2.15 1.55
CA ASP A 180 3.71 -1.52 2.33
C ASP A 180 5.01 -1.45 1.55
N THR A 181 5.36 -2.52 0.85
CA THR A 181 6.55 -2.56 -0.01
C THR A 181 6.47 -1.51 -1.12
N ALA A 182 5.31 -1.39 -1.79
CA ALA A 182 5.11 -0.37 -2.83
C ALA A 182 5.22 1.07 -2.27
N LEU A 183 4.69 1.31 -1.07
CA LEU A 183 4.82 2.59 -0.38
C LEU A 183 6.27 2.91 -0.02
N ILE A 184 7.04 1.94 0.47
CA ILE A 184 8.47 2.12 0.75
C ILE A 184 9.23 2.50 -0.53
N PHE A 185 8.95 1.83 -1.66
CA PHE A 185 9.57 2.20 -2.92
C PHE A 185 9.17 3.61 -3.40
N LEU A 186 7.92 4.05 -3.18
CA LEU A 186 7.49 5.42 -3.46
C LEU A 186 8.26 6.44 -2.61
N ILE A 187 8.39 6.18 -1.31
CA ILE A 187 9.17 7.00 -0.38
C ILE A 187 10.63 7.13 -0.86
N ILE A 188 11.26 6.02 -1.26
CA ILE A 188 12.62 6.02 -1.81
C ILE A 188 12.69 6.89 -3.08
N LEU A 189 11.73 6.75 -4.00
CA LEU A 189 11.68 7.58 -5.21
C LEU A 189 11.57 9.07 -4.87
N TYR A 190 10.73 9.45 -3.91
CA TYR A 190 10.63 10.84 -3.50
C TYR A 190 11.93 11.35 -2.89
N VAL A 191 12.59 10.58 -2.03
CA VAL A 191 13.89 10.96 -1.46
C VAL A 191 14.93 11.18 -2.57
N LEU A 192 15.02 10.26 -3.53
CA LEU A 192 15.94 10.39 -4.66
C LEU A 192 15.60 11.56 -5.59
N THR A 193 14.31 11.91 -5.71
CA THR A 193 13.85 13.02 -6.57
C THR A 193 14.00 14.38 -5.88
N LEU A 194 13.87 14.44 -4.54
CA LEU A 194 14.04 15.66 -3.75
C LEU A 194 15.50 15.92 -3.37
N SER A 195 16.36 14.89 -3.37
CA SER A 195 17.80 15.06 -3.14
C SER A 195 18.41 15.83 -4.32
N PRO A 196 19.01 17.02 -4.09
CA PRO A 196 19.60 17.85 -5.13
C PRO A 196 20.88 17.26 -5.73
#